data_AF-F6X343-F1
#
_entry.id   AF-F6X343-F1
#
_cell.length_a   1.000
_cell.length_b   1.000
_cell.length_c   1.000
_cell.angle_alpha   90.00
_cell.angle_beta   90.00
_cell.angle_gamma   90.00
#
_symmetry.space_group_name_H-M   'P 1'
#
loop_
_entity.id
_entity.type
_entity.pdbx_description
1 polymer ?
#
loop_
_entity_poly.entity_id
_entity_poly.type
_entity_poly.pdbx_seq_one_letter_code
_entity_poly.pdbx_strand_id
1 'polypeptide(L)'
;MYTPNAQHCQLMCTFHPRCLLFSFLPASSVNDVHKRFGCFLKDSVTGTLPRVHQTSAISGHSLKHCGHQISACHRDIFKGIDMRGVNFNVSKVSSAEECQKRCTNSIRCQFFSYATETFHNAEYRNNCLLKHSPGGTPTSIKVLDDVESGFSLKPCALSEIGCHMDVFQRLAFSDVDVARVLAPDAFVCRTICTYHPNCFFFTFYTNAWKTESQRNVCFLKTSENGTPSSSTPQENTISGYSLLTCKRTLPEPCHSKIYPGVDFGGEELNVTFVKGVNVCQETCTKMIRCQFFTYSLLPEDCKEEKCKCFLRLSLDGSPTRITYGTQRSSGYSLRLCTTGDSSVCTARTNARIVGGTNSSLGEWPWQVSLQVKLAAQRHLCGGSLIGHQWVLTAAHCFDGLPSPDVWRIYSGILNLSDITKETPFSQIKEIIVHQNYKISEEHHDIALIKLQAPLNYTEFQKPICLPSKGDANTVYSNCWITGWGFSKEKGRFRWSISLQTQRNMAFGGHHQLG
;
A
#
# COMPACT_ATOMS: atom_id res chain seq x y z
N MET A 1 -9.29 16.36 -10.25
CA MET A 1 -8.22 15.49 -10.83
C MET A 1 -8.89 14.42 -11.68
N TYR A 2 -8.13 13.65 -12.48
CA TYR A 2 -8.68 12.58 -13.30
C TYR A 2 -8.14 11.22 -12.88
N THR A 3 -9.01 10.21 -12.84
CA THR A 3 -8.66 8.84 -12.46
C THR A 3 -9.37 7.86 -13.40
N PRO A 4 -8.80 6.68 -13.69
CA PRO A 4 -9.42 5.77 -14.65
C PRO A 4 -10.72 5.14 -14.16
N ASN A 5 -10.85 4.95 -12.84
CA ASN A 5 -12.02 4.34 -12.21
C ASN A 5 -12.26 4.93 -10.81
N ALA A 6 -13.37 4.53 -10.19
CA ALA A 6 -13.74 4.95 -8.85
C ALA A 6 -12.79 4.43 -7.77
N GLN A 7 -12.22 3.23 -7.95
CA GLN A 7 -11.29 2.64 -6.99
C GLN A 7 -9.99 3.45 -6.88
N HIS A 8 -9.45 3.89 -8.02
CA HIS A 8 -8.30 4.79 -8.04
C HIS A 8 -8.66 6.18 -7.48
N CYS A 9 -9.89 6.67 -7.70
CA CYS A 9 -10.37 7.89 -7.06
C CYS A 9 -10.41 7.77 -5.51
N GLN A 10 -10.90 6.63 -5.02
CA GLN A 10 -10.89 6.31 -3.58
C GLN A 10 -9.47 6.26 -3.03
N LEU A 11 -8.54 5.67 -3.76
CA LEU A 11 -7.13 5.62 -3.39
C LEU A 11 -6.56 7.05 -3.24
N MET A 12 -6.82 7.92 -4.21
CA MET A 12 -6.37 9.31 -4.14
C MET A 12 -7.01 10.09 -3.00
N CYS A 13 -8.29 9.84 -2.70
CA CYS A 13 -8.92 10.40 -1.51
C CYS A 13 -8.27 9.90 -0.21
N THR A 14 -7.87 8.62 -0.18
CA THR A 14 -7.25 8.00 1.01
C THR A 14 -5.90 8.61 1.34
N PHE A 15 -5.06 8.90 0.34
CA PHE A 15 -3.74 9.51 0.56
C PHE A 15 -3.78 11.04 0.59
N HIS A 16 -4.83 11.69 0.09
CA HIS A 16 -4.98 13.13 0.21
C HIS A 16 -5.15 13.57 1.68
N PRO A 17 -4.43 14.58 2.19
CA PRO A 17 -4.41 14.94 3.62
C PRO A 17 -5.77 15.29 4.24
N ARG A 18 -6.69 15.85 3.45
CA ARG A 18 -8.01 16.30 3.90
C ARG A 18 -9.21 15.50 3.38
N CYS A 19 -9.02 14.63 2.39
CA CYS A 19 -10.18 14.03 1.73
C CYS A 19 -10.83 12.96 2.61
N LEU A 20 -12.15 13.07 2.80
CA LEU A 20 -12.96 12.08 3.52
C LEU A 20 -13.89 11.34 2.58
N LEU A 21 -14.33 12.01 1.51
CA LEU A 21 -15.37 11.57 0.60
C LEU A 21 -14.92 11.87 -0.83
N PHE A 22 -15.35 11.06 -1.78
CA PHE A 22 -15.14 11.36 -3.19
C PHE A 22 -16.39 11.10 -4.02
N SER A 23 -16.43 11.75 -5.18
CA SER A 23 -17.33 11.38 -6.28
C SER A 23 -16.52 11.20 -7.55
N PHE A 24 -16.87 10.20 -8.32
CA PHE A 24 -16.24 9.81 -9.58
C PHE A 24 -17.29 9.78 -10.68
N LEU A 25 -16.96 10.37 -11.83
CA LEU A 25 -17.80 10.41 -13.01
C LEU A 25 -17.19 9.52 -14.11
N PRO A 26 -17.73 8.32 -14.39
CA PRO A 26 -17.25 7.48 -15.48
C PRO A 26 -17.55 8.13 -16.85
N ALA A 27 -16.90 7.62 -17.91
CA ALA A 27 -17.09 8.14 -19.27
C ALA A 27 -18.55 8.19 -19.74
N SER A 28 -19.38 7.25 -19.28
CA SER A 28 -20.81 7.14 -19.62
C SER A 28 -21.72 8.16 -18.91
N SER A 29 -21.23 8.84 -17.87
CA SER A 29 -22.09 9.60 -16.95
C SER A 29 -22.37 11.05 -17.36
N VAL A 30 -21.59 11.64 -18.28
CA VAL A 30 -21.69 13.07 -18.61
C VAL A 30 -21.49 13.34 -20.10
N ASN A 31 -22.41 14.13 -20.68
CA ASN A 31 -22.30 14.66 -22.05
C ASN A 31 -21.11 15.62 -22.20
N ASP A 32 -20.83 16.40 -21.15
CA ASP A 32 -19.62 17.23 -21.03
C ASP A 32 -18.38 16.34 -20.94
N VAL A 33 -17.62 16.32 -22.03
CA VAL A 33 -16.38 15.54 -22.20
C VAL A 33 -15.32 15.94 -21.18
N HIS A 34 -15.32 17.18 -20.70
CA HIS A 34 -14.34 17.66 -19.71
C HIS A 34 -14.59 17.12 -18.30
N LYS A 35 -15.79 16.60 -18.00
CA LYS A 35 -16.12 16.02 -16.70
C LYS A 35 -15.92 14.50 -16.64
N ARG A 36 -15.68 13.86 -17.78
CA ARG A 36 -15.45 12.41 -17.86
C ARG A 36 -14.17 12.04 -17.12
N PHE A 37 -14.21 10.92 -16.40
CA PHE A 37 -13.15 10.45 -15.51
C PHE A 37 -12.80 11.42 -14.37
N GLY A 38 -13.67 12.42 -14.13
CA GLY A 38 -13.49 13.39 -13.08
C GLY A 38 -13.57 12.72 -11.70
N CYS A 39 -12.53 12.92 -10.90
CA CYS A 39 -12.47 12.53 -9.51
C CYS A 39 -12.48 13.79 -8.64
N PHE A 40 -13.52 13.92 -7.83
CA PHE A 40 -13.81 15.07 -6.97
C PHE A 40 -13.58 14.68 -5.52
N LEU A 41 -12.45 15.12 -4.96
CA LEU A 41 -12.10 14.93 -3.56
C LEU A 41 -12.82 15.94 -2.68
N LYS A 42 -13.38 15.49 -1.55
CA LYS A 42 -14.25 16.31 -0.69
C LYS A 42 -13.88 16.13 0.79
N ASP A 43 -14.02 17.21 1.55
CA ASP A 43 -13.96 17.24 3.02
C ASP A 43 -15.34 17.68 3.55
N SER A 44 -15.66 17.27 4.78
CA SER A 44 -16.87 17.69 5.48
C SER A 44 -16.64 17.69 6.97
N VAL A 45 -17.07 18.75 7.66
CA VAL A 45 -16.97 18.86 9.13
C VAL A 45 -17.74 17.73 9.81
N THR A 46 -18.89 17.33 9.27
CA THR A 46 -19.73 16.25 9.79
C THR A 46 -19.29 14.86 9.31
N GLY A 47 -18.26 14.78 8.46
CA GLY A 47 -17.82 13.53 7.82
C GLY A 47 -18.75 12.99 6.73
N THR A 48 -19.87 13.67 6.46
CA THR A 48 -20.86 13.29 5.44
C THR A 48 -21.30 14.51 4.61
N LEU A 49 -21.84 14.28 3.42
CA LEU A 49 -22.38 15.32 2.55
C LEU A 49 -23.76 14.91 2.02
N PRO A 50 -24.63 15.88 1.67
CA PRO A 50 -25.91 15.59 1.03
C PRO A 50 -25.71 14.74 -0.23
N ARG A 51 -26.56 13.72 -0.39
CA ARG A 51 -26.52 12.82 -1.55
C ARG A 51 -27.61 13.24 -2.53
N VAL A 52 -27.22 13.50 -3.77
CA VAL A 52 -28.13 13.76 -4.88
C VAL A 52 -27.99 12.62 -5.87
N HIS A 53 -29.12 12.09 -6.33
CA HIS A 53 -29.11 11.03 -7.33
C HIS A 53 -28.61 11.60 -8.67
N GLN A 54 -27.55 10.99 -9.21
CA GLN A 54 -27.01 11.32 -10.52
C GLN A 54 -26.62 10.02 -11.24
N THR A 55 -27.15 9.82 -12.44
CA THR A 55 -26.97 8.60 -13.21
C THR A 55 -25.48 8.30 -13.42
N SER A 56 -25.09 7.05 -13.12
CA SER A 56 -23.73 6.52 -13.30
C SER A 56 -22.63 7.18 -12.46
N ALA A 57 -22.93 8.17 -11.61
CA ALA A 57 -21.94 8.73 -10.69
C ALA A 57 -21.65 7.73 -9.55
N ILE A 58 -20.38 7.52 -9.23
CA ILE A 58 -19.95 6.63 -8.15
C ILE A 58 -19.36 7.48 -7.03
N SER A 59 -19.86 7.35 -5.81
CA SER A 59 -19.31 8.06 -4.65
C SER A 59 -18.93 7.09 -3.55
N GLY A 60 -17.98 7.49 -2.72
CA GLY A 60 -17.51 6.66 -1.61
C GLY A 60 -16.75 7.47 -0.57
N HIS A 61 -16.31 6.75 0.47
CA HIS A 61 -15.47 7.29 1.53
C HIS A 61 -14.00 6.97 1.25
N SER A 62 -13.09 7.77 1.81
CA SER A 62 -11.69 7.37 1.91
C SER A 62 -11.55 6.11 2.78
N LEU A 63 -10.45 5.38 2.60
CA LEU A 63 -10.10 4.22 3.42
C LEU A 63 -9.30 4.62 4.67
N LYS A 64 -9.33 5.91 5.06
CA LYS A 64 -8.72 6.36 6.31
C LYS A 64 -9.43 5.61 7.46
N HIS A 65 -8.65 4.96 8.34
CA HIS A 65 -9.10 4.03 9.41
C HIS A 65 -9.42 2.59 8.97
N CYS A 66 -9.25 2.25 7.69
CA CYS A 66 -9.39 0.86 7.23
C CYS A 66 -8.08 0.05 7.36
N GLY A 67 -7.06 0.59 8.04
CA GLY A 67 -5.81 -0.08 8.38
C GLY A 67 -5.13 -0.75 7.19
N HIS A 68 -5.16 -2.08 7.16
CA HIS A 68 -4.52 -2.96 6.18
C HIS A 68 -5.01 -2.81 4.73
N GLN A 69 -6.18 -2.20 4.51
CA GLN A 69 -6.69 -1.91 3.15
C GLN A 69 -6.00 -0.71 2.50
N ILE A 70 -5.17 0.03 3.25
CA ILE A 70 -4.44 1.19 2.75
C ILE A 70 -3.17 0.71 2.05
N SER A 71 -3.22 0.59 0.72
CA SER A 71 -2.02 0.42 -0.12
C SER A 71 -2.06 1.40 -1.27
N ALA A 72 -0.92 2.08 -1.51
CA ALA A 72 -0.72 2.93 -2.69
C ALA A 72 -0.50 2.12 -3.98
N CYS A 73 -0.38 0.80 -3.88
CA CYS A 73 -0.20 -0.09 -5.01
C CYS A 73 -1.46 -0.20 -5.87
N HIS A 74 -1.33 0.05 -7.17
CA HIS A 74 -2.42 -0.10 -8.12
C HIS A 74 -1.92 -0.78 -9.40
N ARG A 75 -2.36 -2.02 -9.62
CA ARG A 75 -1.80 -2.91 -10.65
C ARG A 75 -2.58 -2.92 -11.97
N ASP A 76 -3.77 -2.34 -11.98
CA ASP A 76 -4.70 -2.48 -13.10
C ASP A 76 -4.16 -1.85 -14.38
N ILE A 77 -4.37 -2.57 -15.49
CA ILE A 77 -4.19 -2.08 -16.86
C ILE A 77 -5.58 -1.77 -17.44
N PHE A 78 -5.74 -0.55 -17.91
CA PHE A 78 -6.99 0.00 -18.40
C PHE A 78 -7.00 0.02 -19.92
N LYS A 79 -7.83 -0.84 -20.51
CA LYS A 79 -8.02 -0.92 -21.96
C LYS A 79 -8.97 0.17 -22.46
N GLY A 80 -8.75 0.64 -23.69
CA GLY A 80 -9.61 1.61 -24.35
C GLY A 80 -9.51 3.03 -23.79
N ILE A 81 -8.46 3.33 -23.02
CA ILE A 81 -8.24 4.68 -22.49
C ILE A 81 -6.79 5.14 -22.65
N ASP A 82 -6.63 6.44 -22.88
CA ASP A 82 -5.35 7.13 -22.93
C ASP A 82 -5.26 8.17 -21.81
N MET A 83 -4.33 7.93 -20.89
CA MET A 83 -4.00 8.81 -19.78
C MET A 83 -3.03 9.90 -20.24
N ARG A 84 -3.49 11.15 -20.33
CA ARG A 84 -2.67 12.26 -20.82
C ARG A 84 -1.73 12.80 -19.74
N GLY A 85 -0.51 13.15 -20.17
CA GLY A 85 0.54 13.71 -19.33
C GLY A 85 1.71 14.17 -20.21
N VAL A 86 2.81 14.56 -19.58
CA VAL A 86 4.05 14.90 -20.29
C VAL A 86 4.72 13.60 -20.74
N ASN A 87 4.76 13.37 -22.06
CA ASN A 87 5.49 12.25 -22.64
C ASN A 87 6.98 12.60 -22.63
N PHE A 88 7.80 11.84 -21.92
CA PHE A 88 9.25 12.09 -21.85
C PHE A 88 10.08 10.94 -22.44
N ASN A 89 9.48 9.77 -22.67
CA ASN A 89 10.13 8.65 -23.33
C ASN A 89 9.10 7.85 -24.14
N VAL A 90 9.47 7.51 -25.38
CA VAL A 90 8.68 6.65 -26.28
C VAL A 90 9.57 5.53 -26.77
N SER A 91 9.12 4.29 -26.64
CA SER A 91 9.89 3.12 -27.06
C SER A 91 8.98 1.99 -27.55
N LYS A 92 9.48 1.10 -28.42
CA LYS A 92 8.74 -0.09 -28.85
C LYS A 92 8.79 -1.18 -27.76
N VAL A 93 7.66 -1.81 -27.50
CA VAL A 93 7.48 -2.95 -26.57
C VAL A 93 6.54 -3.98 -27.17
N SER A 94 6.53 -5.20 -26.63
CA SER A 94 5.63 -6.27 -27.09
C SER A 94 4.26 -6.29 -26.40
N SER A 95 4.14 -5.71 -25.20
CA SER A 95 2.88 -5.72 -24.43
C SER A 95 2.75 -4.53 -23.47
N ALA A 96 1.54 -4.34 -22.94
CA ALA A 96 1.27 -3.33 -21.92
C ALA A 96 1.98 -3.65 -20.59
N GLU A 97 2.13 -4.93 -20.22
CA GLU A 97 2.88 -5.36 -19.04
C GLU A 97 4.36 -5.02 -19.15
N GLU A 98 4.96 -5.20 -20.34
CA GLU A 98 6.33 -4.77 -20.61
C GLU A 98 6.46 -3.24 -20.49
N CYS A 99 5.48 -2.49 -21.01
CA CYS A 99 5.41 -1.04 -20.84
C CYS A 99 5.29 -0.62 -19.37
N GLN A 100 4.45 -1.31 -18.59
CA GLN A 100 4.28 -1.10 -17.16
C GLN A 100 5.58 -1.38 -16.39
N LYS A 101 6.31 -2.43 -16.76
CA LYS A 101 7.62 -2.74 -16.18
C LYS A 101 8.62 -1.63 -16.50
N ARG A 102 8.69 -1.14 -17.75
CA ARG A 102 9.54 0.01 -18.13
C ARG A 102 9.19 1.28 -17.35
N CYS A 103 7.89 1.57 -17.19
CA CYS A 103 7.45 2.70 -16.35
C CYS A 103 7.88 2.52 -14.88
N THR A 104 7.66 1.33 -14.33
CA THR A 104 8.04 0.99 -12.95
C THR A 104 9.54 1.14 -12.72
N ASN A 105 10.35 0.87 -13.74
CA ASN A 105 11.82 0.99 -13.71
C ASN A 105 12.37 2.31 -14.28
N SER A 106 11.51 3.31 -14.50
CA SER A 106 11.92 4.67 -14.85
C SER A 106 11.63 5.60 -13.67
N ILE A 107 12.63 6.33 -13.16
CA ILE A 107 12.49 7.15 -11.94
C ILE A 107 11.37 8.20 -12.05
N ARG A 108 11.19 8.78 -13.25
CA ARG A 108 10.20 9.84 -13.51
C ARG A 108 8.81 9.32 -13.90
N CYS A 109 8.69 8.06 -14.30
CA CYS A 109 7.41 7.57 -14.82
C CYS A 109 6.39 7.35 -13.69
N GLN A 110 5.25 8.01 -13.82
CA GLN A 110 4.10 7.88 -12.91
C GLN A 110 3.04 6.97 -13.52
N PHE A 111 2.80 7.10 -14.83
CA PHE A 111 1.84 6.31 -15.59
C PHE A 111 2.28 6.20 -17.05
N PHE A 112 1.66 5.30 -17.81
CA PHE A 112 2.01 5.02 -19.19
C PHE A 112 0.76 4.85 -20.07
N SER A 113 0.95 4.92 -21.38
CA SER A 113 0.00 4.38 -22.36
C SER A 113 0.74 3.58 -23.42
N TYR A 114 0.18 2.44 -23.78
CA TYR A 114 0.67 1.50 -24.77
C TYR A 114 -0.32 1.46 -25.93
N ALA A 115 0.13 1.82 -27.12
CA ALA A 115 -0.63 1.61 -28.35
C ALA A 115 -0.40 0.18 -28.83
N THR A 116 -1.48 -0.59 -28.94
CA THR A 116 -1.43 -2.01 -29.30
C THR A 116 -1.04 -2.22 -30.78
N GLU A 117 -0.82 -3.46 -31.18
CA GLU A 117 -0.51 -3.82 -32.57
C GLU A 117 -1.65 -3.50 -33.55
N THR A 118 -2.90 -3.44 -33.06
CA THR A 118 -4.09 -3.11 -33.86
C THR A 118 -4.33 -1.60 -33.98
N PHE A 119 -3.51 -0.76 -33.32
CA PHE A 119 -3.70 0.68 -33.31
C PHE A 119 -3.74 1.26 -34.74
N HIS A 120 -4.72 2.14 -34.98
CA HIS A 120 -5.07 2.64 -36.31
C HIS A 120 -3.89 3.25 -37.08
N ASN A 121 -2.99 3.98 -36.40
CA ASN A 121 -1.79 4.52 -37.02
C ASN A 121 -0.60 3.55 -36.86
N ALA A 122 -0.11 3.03 -37.99
CA ALA A 122 0.97 2.05 -38.05
C ALA A 122 2.28 2.51 -37.39
N GLU A 123 2.59 3.81 -37.41
CA GLU A 123 3.79 4.36 -36.79
C GLU A 123 3.77 4.20 -35.26
N TYR A 124 2.58 4.33 -34.67
CA TYR A 124 2.38 4.26 -33.22
C TYR A 124 2.18 2.84 -32.69
N ARG A 125 1.94 1.84 -33.55
CA ARG A 125 1.75 0.45 -33.11
C ARG A 125 2.93 -0.02 -32.26
N ASN A 126 2.63 -0.67 -31.14
CA ASN A 126 3.60 -1.17 -30.18
C ASN A 126 4.41 -0.07 -29.44
N ASN A 127 4.00 1.21 -29.53
CA ASN A 127 4.65 2.29 -28.77
C ASN A 127 4.19 2.28 -27.31
N CYS A 128 5.16 2.22 -26.41
CA CYS A 128 5.04 2.52 -25.00
C CYS A 128 5.43 3.98 -24.75
N LEU A 129 4.49 4.78 -24.27
CA LEU A 129 4.70 6.18 -23.88
C LEU A 129 4.77 6.27 -22.36
N LEU A 130 5.93 6.64 -21.82
CA LEU A 130 6.13 6.89 -20.39
C LEU A 130 5.81 8.35 -20.07
N LYS A 131 5.04 8.56 -19.00
CA LYS A 131 4.42 9.85 -18.70
C LYS A 131 4.56 10.26 -17.24
N HIS A 132 4.58 11.57 -17.02
CA HIS A 132 4.45 12.17 -15.69
C HIS A 132 3.57 13.42 -15.73
N SER A 133 3.22 13.92 -14.56
CA SER A 133 2.38 15.10 -14.36
C SER A 133 2.71 15.80 -13.03
N PRO A 134 2.41 17.10 -12.87
CA PRO A 134 2.60 17.78 -11.60
C PRO A 134 1.82 17.17 -10.43
N GLY A 135 0.65 16.58 -10.69
CA GLY A 135 -0.23 16.03 -9.64
C GLY A 135 -0.08 14.53 -9.38
N GLY A 136 0.87 13.84 -10.01
CA GLY A 136 0.94 12.37 -9.95
C GLY A 136 -0.17 11.64 -10.70
N THR A 137 -1.06 12.37 -11.38
CA THR A 137 -2.24 11.84 -12.07
C THR A 137 -2.42 12.43 -13.46
N PRO A 138 -3.11 11.69 -14.35
CA PRO A 138 -3.35 12.18 -15.70
C PRO A 138 -4.00 13.57 -15.70
N THR A 139 -3.51 14.45 -16.59
CA THR A 139 -4.09 15.79 -16.77
C THR A 139 -5.45 15.74 -17.46
N SER A 140 -5.71 14.66 -18.20
CA SER A 140 -7.02 14.25 -18.71
C SER A 140 -6.99 12.77 -19.07
N ILE A 141 -8.16 12.14 -19.21
CA ILE A 141 -8.28 10.75 -19.69
C ILE A 141 -9.25 10.77 -20.86
N LYS A 142 -8.83 10.19 -21.99
CA LYS A 142 -9.67 10.06 -23.20
C LYS A 142 -9.98 8.59 -23.46
N VAL A 143 -11.20 8.32 -23.89
CA VAL A 143 -11.53 7.01 -24.48
C VAL A 143 -10.83 6.94 -25.84
N LEU A 144 -10.03 5.90 -26.03
CA LEU A 144 -9.27 5.67 -27.25
C LEU A 144 -9.08 4.17 -27.42
N ASP A 145 -9.71 3.61 -28.44
CA ASP A 145 -9.62 2.19 -28.76
C ASP A 145 -8.17 1.81 -29.12
N ASP A 146 -7.86 0.52 -28.96
CA ASP A 146 -6.53 -0.05 -29.23
C ASP A 146 -5.39 0.55 -28.40
N VAL A 147 -5.70 1.21 -27.28
CA VAL A 147 -4.74 1.74 -26.30
C VAL A 147 -4.99 1.15 -24.93
N GLU A 148 -3.91 0.82 -24.23
CA GLU A 148 -3.93 0.34 -22.85
C GLU A 148 -3.09 1.27 -21.97
N SER A 149 -3.64 1.76 -20.87
CA SER A 149 -2.92 2.66 -19.93
C SER A 149 -2.81 2.04 -18.54
N GLY A 150 -1.83 2.45 -17.77
CA GLY A 150 -1.65 1.98 -16.40
C GLY A 150 -0.70 2.84 -15.58
N PHE A 151 -0.57 2.54 -14.30
CA PHE A 151 0.32 3.25 -13.38
C PHE A 151 1.62 2.49 -13.14
N SER A 152 2.62 3.23 -12.69
CA SER A 152 3.88 2.71 -12.18
C SER A 152 3.66 1.85 -10.94
N LEU A 153 4.35 0.70 -10.85
CA LEU A 153 4.24 -0.22 -9.72
C LEU A 153 5.30 0.05 -8.64
N LYS A 154 5.92 1.23 -8.61
CA LYS A 154 6.84 1.62 -7.52
C LYS A 154 6.16 1.54 -6.15
N PRO A 155 4.92 2.03 -5.96
CA PRO A 155 4.22 1.87 -4.67
C PRO A 155 3.86 0.42 -4.32
N CYS A 156 4.01 -0.52 -5.24
CA CYS A 156 3.89 -1.96 -5.00
C CYS A 156 5.22 -2.61 -4.57
N ALA A 157 6.29 -1.83 -4.39
CA ALA A 157 7.64 -2.31 -4.12
C ALA A 157 8.21 -3.26 -5.20
N LEU A 158 7.79 -3.07 -6.46
CA LEU A 158 8.18 -3.88 -7.62
C LEU A 158 9.27 -3.24 -8.50
N SER A 159 9.81 -2.09 -8.10
CA SER A 159 10.89 -1.40 -8.81
C SER A 159 12.22 -2.16 -8.72
N GLU A 160 12.89 -2.33 -9.86
CA GLU A 160 14.23 -2.93 -9.98
C GLU A 160 15.35 -1.88 -9.86
N ILE A 161 15.02 -0.58 -9.83
CA ILE A 161 16.01 0.52 -9.67
C ILE A 161 16.79 0.39 -8.35
N GLY A 162 16.14 -0.11 -7.29
CA GLY A 162 16.65 -0.02 -5.92
C GLY A 162 16.42 1.36 -5.30
N CYS A 163 16.91 1.55 -4.08
CA CYS A 163 16.77 2.83 -3.37
C CYS A 163 18.01 3.13 -2.52
N HIS A 164 18.27 4.43 -2.33
CA HIS A 164 19.32 4.92 -1.46
C HIS A 164 18.75 5.14 -0.06
N MET A 165 19.10 4.26 0.87
CA MET A 165 18.67 4.36 2.27
C MET A 165 19.44 5.40 3.07
N ASP A 166 20.59 5.84 2.51
CA ASP A 166 21.51 6.75 3.15
C ASP A 166 20.86 8.12 3.45
N VAL A 167 21.20 8.62 4.62
CA VAL A 167 20.81 9.95 5.09
C VAL A 167 22.09 10.71 5.39
N PHE A 168 22.27 11.83 4.69
CA PHE A 168 23.50 12.60 4.71
C PHE A 168 23.36 13.75 5.70
N GLN A 169 24.12 13.69 6.79
CA GLN A 169 24.19 14.80 7.74
C GLN A 169 25.11 15.90 7.21
N ARG A 170 24.77 17.15 7.52
CA ARG A 170 25.52 18.35 7.16
C ARG A 170 25.73 18.52 5.66
N LEU A 171 24.75 18.07 4.89
CA LEU A 171 24.76 18.13 3.43
C LEU A 171 23.41 18.67 2.95
N ALA A 172 23.44 19.59 1.99
CA ALA A 172 22.26 20.12 1.32
C ALA A 172 22.31 19.77 -0.17
N PHE A 173 21.18 19.31 -0.71
CA PHE A 173 21.03 19.11 -2.16
C PHE A 173 20.50 20.39 -2.81
N SER A 174 21.10 20.76 -3.93
CA SER A 174 20.67 21.90 -4.74
C SER A 174 19.92 21.38 -5.95
N ASP A 175 18.68 21.82 -6.16
CA ASP A 175 17.81 21.45 -7.29
C ASP A 175 16.43 22.11 -7.13
N VAL A 176 15.48 21.78 -8.02
CA VAL A 176 14.13 22.32 -8.04
C VAL A 176 13.32 21.87 -6.82
N ASP A 177 12.88 22.83 -6.00
CA ASP A 177 11.94 22.59 -4.91
C ASP A 177 10.51 22.43 -5.45
N VAL A 178 9.91 21.25 -5.27
CA VAL A 178 8.53 20.97 -5.69
C VAL A 178 7.51 21.25 -4.59
N ALA A 179 7.93 21.23 -3.33
CA ALA A 179 7.11 21.60 -2.18
C ALA A 179 7.97 21.94 -0.96
N ARG A 180 7.39 22.72 -0.04
CA ARG A 180 7.97 23.10 1.24
C ARG A 180 6.97 22.83 2.35
N VAL A 181 7.33 21.96 3.29
CA VAL A 181 6.50 21.58 4.45
C VAL A 181 7.31 21.66 5.74
N LEU A 182 6.65 21.71 6.90
CA LEU A 182 7.35 21.54 8.18
C LEU A 182 7.33 20.08 8.62
N ALA A 183 8.47 19.60 9.08
CA ALA A 183 8.64 18.26 9.63
C ALA A 183 9.42 18.33 10.94
N PRO A 184 9.06 17.59 11.99
CA PRO A 184 9.78 17.63 13.27
C PRO A 184 11.15 16.95 13.22
N ASP A 185 11.38 16.08 12.23
CA ASP A 185 12.68 15.46 11.96
C ASP A 185 12.81 15.03 10.48
N ALA A 186 14.04 14.64 10.10
CA ALA A 186 14.37 14.24 8.74
C ALA A 186 13.68 12.93 8.29
N PHE A 187 13.24 12.07 9.22
CA PHE A 187 12.56 10.83 8.86
C PHE A 187 11.12 11.10 8.45
N VAL A 188 10.43 12.01 9.15
CA VAL A 188 9.12 12.52 8.71
C VAL A 188 9.25 13.18 7.33
N CYS A 189 10.27 14.03 7.15
CA CYS A 189 10.56 14.66 5.85
C CYS A 189 10.76 13.61 4.73
N ARG A 190 11.50 12.53 5.00
CA ARG A 190 11.73 11.44 4.05
C ARG A 190 10.43 10.71 3.68
N THR A 191 9.57 10.40 4.64
CA THR A 191 8.28 9.74 4.34
C THR A 191 7.37 10.64 3.53
N ILE A 192 7.31 11.94 3.85
CA ILE A 192 6.55 12.91 3.04
C ILE A 192 7.09 12.94 1.61
N CYS A 193 8.42 13.01 1.42
CA CYS A 193 9.03 12.90 0.09
C CYS A 193 8.67 11.59 -0.61
N THR A 194 8.70 10.47 0.10
CA THR A 194 8.43 9.14 -0.45
C THR A 194 7.03 9.03 -1.07
N TYR A 195 6.03 9.67 -0.46
CA TYR A 195 4.65 9.65 -0.93
C TYR A 195 4.25 10.89 -1.74
N HIS A 196 5.15 11.85 -1.94
CA HIS A 196 4.92 13.01 -2.80
C HIS A 196 5.27 12.65 -4.26
N PRO A 197 4.35 12.84 -5.24
CA PRO A 197 4.47 12.26 -6.58
C PRO A 197 5.67 12.74 -7.40
N ASN A 198 6.23 13.91 -7.06
CA ASN A 198 7.40 14.49 -7.76
C ASN A 198 8.65 14.61 -6.89
N CYS A 199 8.66 14.08 -5.66
CA CYS A 199 9.83 14.17 -4.81
C CYS A 199 10.75 12.97 -5.03
N PHE A 200 11.99 13.22 -5.45
CA PHE A 200 13.01 12.19 -5.62
C PHE A 200 14.02 12.19 -4.47
N PHE A 201 14.25 13.35 -3.88
CA PHE A 201 15.14 13.55 -2.75
C PHE A 201 14.73 14.80 -1.98
N PHE A 202 15.29 14.99 -0.80
CA PHE A 202 14.91 16.09 0.09
C PHE A 202 16.12 16.69 0.79
N THR A 203 15.94 17.92 1.26
CA THR A 203 16.84 18.55 2.24
C THR A 203 16.00 19.08 3.40
N PHE A 204 16.37 18.67 4.61
CA PHE A 204 15.74 19.05 5.86
C PHE A 204 16.64 20.00 6.64
N TYR A 205 16.11 21.15 7.05
CA TYR A 205 16.80 22.09 7.93
C TYR A 205 16.38 21.81 9.37
N THR A 206 17.35 21.53 10.24
CA THR A 206 17.05 21.13 11.62
C THR A 206 16.54 22.32 12.45
N ASN A 207 16.08 22.05 13.68
CA ASN A 207 15.72 23.09 14.63
C ASN A 207 16.91 23.95 15.09
N ALA A 208 18.15 23.50 14.87
CA ALA A 208 19.37 24.25 15.16
C ALA A 208 19.73 25.27 14.06
N TRP A 209 18.93 25.37 13.01
CA TRP A 209 19.14 26.34 11.93
C TRP A 209 19.13 27.79 12.45
N LYS A 210 20.02 28.63 11.90
CA LYS A 210 20.23 30.01 12.37
C LYS A 210 18.99 30.88 12.18
N THR A 211 18.38 30.81 10.99
CA THR A 211 17.19 31.59 10.65
C THR A 211 15.93 30.89 11.18
N GLU A 212 15.24 31.51 12.13
CA GLU A 212 14.08 30.90 12.80
C GLU A 212 12.97 30.48 11.82
N SER A 213 12.67 31.29 10.81
CA SER A 213 11.65 31.00 9.78
C SER A 213 11.97 29.82 8.87
N GLN A 214 13.22 29.32 8.90
CA GLN A 214 13.70 28.21 8.10
C GLN A 214 13.96 26.93 8.94
N ARG A 215 13.72 26.98 10.25
CA ARG A 215 13.83 25.79 11.11
C ARG A 215 12.75 24.77 10.77
N ASN A 216 13.11 23.49 10.80
CA ASN A 216 12.22 22.35 10.55
C ASN A 216 11.61 22.33 9.15
N VAL A 217 12.19 23.08 8.23
CA VAL A 217 11.73 23.11 6.85
C VAL A 217 12.24 21.88 6.12
N CYS A 218 11.31 21.15 5.54
CA CYS A 218 11.54 20.03 4.65
C CYS A 218 11.32 20.50 3.20
N PHE A 219 12.41 20.61 2.45
CA PHE A 219 12.38 20.91 1.02
C PHE A 219 12.28 19.60 0.25
N LEU A 220 11.15 19.40 -0.44
CA LEU A 220 10.94 18.28 -1.34
C LEU A 220 11.49 18.67 -2.71
N LYS A 221 12.42 17.87 -3.26
CA LYS A 221 13.19 18.25 -4.44
C LYS A 221 13.07 17.23 -5.57
N THR A 222 13.29 17.72 -6.78
CA THR A 222 13.31 16.93 -8.02
C THR A 222 14.40 17.43 -8.95
N SER A 223 14.82 16.59 -9.89
CA SER A 223 15.77 16.94 -10.95
C SER A 223 15.42 16.19 -12.24
N GLU A 224 16.01 16.62 -13.35
CA GLU A 224 15.79 16.00 -14.65
C GLU A 224 16.25 14.54 -14.69
N ASN A 225 17.34 14.22 -13.99
CA ASN A 225 17.96 12.89 -13.96
C ASN A 225 17.46 12.00 -12.81
N GLY A 226 16.66 12.54 -11.89
CA GLY A 226 16.20 11.81 -10.70
C GLY A 226 17.21 11.74 -9.55
N THR A 227 18.39 12.33 -9.72
CA THR A 227 19.45 12.44 -8.71
C THR A 227 19.88 13.90 -8.51
N PRO A 228 20.39 14.28 -7.33
CA PRO A 228 20.87 15.63 -7.08
C PRO A 228 21.95 16.07 -8.07
N SER A 229 21.79 17.24 -8.69
CA SER A 229 22.81 17.81 -9.59
C SER A 229 24.07 18.26 -8.84
N SER A 230 23.90 18.78 -7.63
CA SER A 230 25.02 19.10 -6.75
C SER A 230 24.65 18.99 -5.27
N SER A 231 25.67 18.79 -4.45
CA SER A 231 25.54 18.73 -2.99
C SER A 231 26.56 19.66 -2.34
N THR A 232 26.11 20.49 -1.42
CA THR A 232 26.96 21.45 -0.69
C THR A 232 27.05 21.07 0.78
N PRO A 233 28.26 21.02 1.39
CA PRO A 233 28.40 20.90 2.83
C PRO A 233 27.70 22.08 3.52
N GLN A 234 26.80 21.77 4.45
CA GLN A 234 25.98 22.77 5.12
C GLN A 234 25.62 22.29 6.53
N GLU A 235 26.14 22.98 7.55
CA GLU A 235 25.83 22.64 8.95
C GLU A 235 24.33 22.73 9.24
N ASN A 236 23.82 21.92 10.17
CA ASN A 236 22.39 21.88 10.55
C ASN A 236 21.42 21.49 9.41
N THR A 237 21.89 20.77 8.39
CA THR A 237 21.03 20.14 7.38
C THR A 237 21.15 18.64 7.38
N ILE A 238 20.09 17.98 6.89
CA ILE A 238 20.06 16.55 6.64
C ILE A 238 19.41 16.33 5.28
N SER A 239 20.07 15.63 4.36
CA SER A 239 19.51 15.30 3.05
C SER A 239 19.36 13.79 2.86
N GLY A 240 18.49 13.39 1.94
CA GLY A 240 18.26 11.97 1.64
C GLY A 240 17.35 11.78 0.45
N TYR A 241 17.03 10.52 0.15
CA TYR A 241 16.25 10.14 -1.02
C TYR A 241 14.84 9.66 -0.68
N SER A 242 13.95 9.76 -1.66
CA SER A 242 12.66 9.07 -1.66
C SER A 242 12.89 7.55 -1.62
N LEU A 243 12.07 6.85 -0.83
CA LEU A 243 12.15 5.39 -0.71
C LEU A 243 11.17 4.67 -1.64
N LEU A 244 10.47 5.39 -2.53
CA LEU A 244 9.39 4.81 -3.34
C LEU A 244 9.87 3.72 -4.30
N THR A 245 11.15 3.75 -4.68
CA THR A 245 11.77 2.74 -5.55
C THR A 245 12.36 1.54 -4.79
N CYS A 246 12.25 1.50 -3.46
CA CYS A 246 12.72 0.38 -2.67
C CYS A 246 11.99 -0.92 -3.04
N LYS A 247 12.75 -2.01 -3.07
CA LYS A 247 12.21 -3.36 -3.24
C LYS A 247 11.78 -3.91 -1.88
N ARG A 248 10.77 -4.77 -1.86
CA ARG A 248 10.28 -5.53 -0.68
C ARG A 248 9.49 -4.74 0.35
N THR A 249 10.03 -3.63 0.86
CA THR A 249 9.39 -2.89 1.96
C THR A 249 9.46 -1.39 1.71
N LEU A 250 8.30 -0.73 1.77
CA LEU A 250 8.18 0.72 1.78
C LEU A 250 7.95 1.20 3.23
N PRO A 251 8.39 2.41 3.58
CA PRO A 251 8.04 3.00 4.88
C PRO A 251 6.52 3.14 4.99
N GLU A 252 5.94 2.88 6.16
CA GLU A 252 4.51 3.13 6.35
C GLU A 252 4.19 4.62 6.10
N PRO A 253 3.01 4.95 5.52
CA PRO A 253 2.59 6.32 5.27
C PRO A 253 2.09 7.02 6.55
N CYS A 254 2.75 6.78 7.69
CA CYS A 254 2.36 7.33 8.98
C CYS A 254 3.55 7.49 9.95
N HIS A 255 3.30 8.21 11.05
CA HIS A 255 4.32 8.56 12.04
C HIS A 255 3.83 8.31 13.47
N SER A 256 4.35 7.25 14.10
CA SER A 256 3.96 6.86 15.46
C SER A 256 4.71 7.59 16.57
N LYS A 257 5.86 8.19 16.26
CA LYS A 257 6.72 8.86 17.25
C LYS A 257 6.02 10.06 17.89
N ILE A 258 6.15 10.15 19.21
CA ILE A 258 5.75 11.30 20.02
C ILE A 258 6.97 12.22 20.23
N TYR A 259 6.74 13.53 20.12
CA TYR A 259 7.73 14.59 20.25
C TYR A 259 7.51 15.35 21.55
N PRO A 260 8.19 14.98 22.65
CA PRO A 260 8.10 15.68 23.92
C PRO A 260 8.78 17.04 23.85
N GLY A 261 8.25 18.03 24.58
CA GLY A 261 8.79 19.38 24.59
C GLY A 261 8.40 20.24 23.37
N VAL A 262 7.51 19.73 22.51
CA VAL A 262 7.20 20.31 21.20
C VAL A 262 5.70 20.57 21.05
N ASP A 263 5.34 21.73 20.51
CA ASP A 263 3.98 22.12 20.13
C ASP A 263 3.85 22.20 18.60
N PHE A 264 2.85 21.52 18.05
CA PHE A 264 2.51 21.55 16.63
C PHE A 264 1.35 22.52 16.39
N GLY A 265 1.63 23.62 15.71
CA GLY A 265 0.62 24.60 15.27
C GLY A 265 -0.20 24.09 14.10
N GLY A 266 -1.47 24.48 14.05
CA GLY A 266 -2.43 24.12 13.01
C GLY A 266 -3.81 24.70 13.29
N GLU A 267 -4.76 24.44 12.40
CA GLU A 267 -6.18 24.71 12.63
C GLU A 267 -6.68 23.79 13.75
N GLU A 268 -7.33 24.37 14.76
CA GLU A 268 -7.88 23.62 15.89
C GLU A 268 -9.22 22.97 15.50
N LEU A 269 -9.27 21.64 15.60
CA LEU A 269 -10.51 20.87 15.39
C LEU A 269 -11.35 20.78 16.64
N ASN A 270 -10.71 20.42 17.75
CA ASN A 270 -11.35 20.14 19.02
C ASN A 270 -10.31 20.12 20.14
N VAL A 271 -10.77 20.36 21.37
CA VAL A 271 -9.96 20.25 22.59
C VAL A 271 -10.68 19.34 23.58
N THR A 272 -10.01 18.28 24.01
CA THR A 272 -10.59 17.28 24.92
C THR A 272 -9.67 17.01 26.10
N PHE A 273 -10.22 16.68 27.27
CA PHE A 273 -9.43 16.29 28.45
C PHE A 273 -9.20 14.78 28.43
N VAL A 274 -7.93 14.36 28.36
CA VAL A 274 -7.54 12.94 28.30
C VAL A 274 -6.41 12.63 29.27
N LYS A 275 -6.29 11.37 29.68
CA LYS A 275 -5.25 10.91 30.61
C LYS A 275 -4.01 10.47 29.83
N GLY A 276 -3.10 11.40 29.59
CA GLY A 276 -1.80 11.13 28.96
C GLY A 276 -1.75 11.24 27.44
N VAL A 277 -0.52 11.33 26.92
CA VAL A 277 -0.22 11.63 25.51
C VAL A 277 -0.62 10.51 24.54
N ASN A 278 -0.51 9.24 24.95
CA ASN A 278 -0.91 8.11 24.10
C ASN A 278 -2.43 8.10 23.87
N VAL A 279 -3.22 8.39 24.92
CA VAL A 279 -4.68 8.53 24.79
C VAL A 279 -5.04 9.73 23.92
N CYS A 280 -4.25 10.81 23.95
CA CYS A 280 -4.40 11.93 23.04
C CYS A 280 -4.15 11.53 21.57
N GLN A 281 -3.11 10.72 21.31
CA GLN A 281 -2.84 10.17 19.98
C GLN A 281 -3.97 9.27 19.49
N GLU A 282 -4.48 8.38 20.35
CA GLU A 282 -5.63 7.54 20.02
C GLU A 282 -6.89 8.37 19.75
N THR A 283 -7.11 9.45 20.51
CA THR A 283 -8.24 10.36 20.32
C THR A 283 -8.15 11.06 18.96
N CYS A 284 -6.96 11.56 18.59
CA CYS A 284 -6.69 12.10 17.26
C CYS A 284 -6.86 11.02 16.17
N THR A 285 -6.39 9.80 16.43
CA THR A 285 -6.51 8.67 15.50
C THR A 285 -7.96 8.28 15.29
N LYS A 286 -8.83 8.34 16.31
CA LYS A 286 -10.26 8.04 16.18
C LYS A 286 -11.04 9.17 15.48
N MET A 287 -10.56 10.41 15.56
CA MET A 287 -11.16 11.54 14.87
C MET A 287 -10.62 11.66 13.44
N ILE A 288 -11.37 11.16 12.46
CA ILE A 288 -10.95 11.02 11.04
C ILE A 288 -10.33 12.28 10.42
N ARG A 289 -10.72 13.48 10.87
CA ARG A 289 -10.19 14.77 10.38
C ARG A 289 -8.87 15.18 11.05
N CYS A 290 -8.60 14.72 12.26
CA CYS A 290 -7.38 15.05 13.00
C CYS A 290 -6.16 14.45 12.31
N GLN A 291 -5.22 15.32 11.93
CA GLN A 291 -3.97 14.96 11.26
C GLN A 291 -2.83 14.82 12.26
N PHE A 292 -2.79 15.72 13.25
CA PHE A 292 -1.79 15.75 14.30
C PHE A 292 -2.39 16.38 15.56
N PHE A 293 -1.69 16.26 16.68
CA PHE A 293 -2.18 16.72 17.97
C PHE A 293 -1.05 17.31 18.83
N THR A 294 -1.45 18.04 19.86
CA THR A 294 -0.57 18.42 20.96
C THR A 294 -1.26 18.18 22.29
N TYR A 295 -0.60 17.47 23.19
CA TYR A 295 -1.02 17.24 24.57
C TYR A 295 -0.30 18.21 25.50
N SER A 296 -1.05 18.93 26.34
CA SER A 296 -0.49 19.89 27.29
C SER A 296 -0.14 19.21 28.62
N LEU A 297 1.01 19.60 29.18
CA LEU A 297 1.45 19.25 30.53
C LEU A 297 1.47 20.47 31.46
N LEU A 298 0.96 21.61 30.99
CA LEU A 298 0.82 22.81 31.79
C LEU A 298 -0.20 22.59 32.92
N PRO A 299 0.10 22.95 34.19
CA PRO A 299 -0.83 22.75 35.31
C PRO A 299 -2.21 23.35 35.07
N GLU A 300 -2.30 24.52 34.45
CA GLU A 300 -3.55 25.21 34.11
C GLU A 300 -4.38 24.51 33.01
N ASP A 301 -3.75 23.65 32.23
CA ASP A 301 -4.40 22.84 31.20
C ASP A 301 -4.80 21.45 31.71
N CYS A 302 -4.52 21.14 32.99
CA CYS A 302 -4.83 19.86 33.62
C CYS A 302 -5.94 20.00 34.66
N LYS A 303 -6.85 19.02 34.68
CA LYS A 303 -7.89 18.83 35.69
C LYS A 303 -7.76 17.42 36.22
N GLU A 304 -7.42 17.29 37.51
CA GLU A 304 -7.12 16.01 38.15
C GLU A 304 -6.01 15.27 37.37
N GLU A 305 -6.28 14.07 36.85
CA GLU A 305 -5.34 13.26 36.07
C GLU A 305 -5.47 13.45 34.55
N LYS A 306 -6.32 14.37 34.08
CA LYS A 306 -6.58 14.60 32.64
C LYS A 306 -6.10 15.98 32.22
N CYS A 307 -5.39 16.06 31.10
CA CYS A 307 -4.96 17.35 30.54
C CYS A 307 -5.54 17.57 29.15
N LYS A 308 -5.51 18.83 28.69
CA LYS A 308 -5.98 19.23 27.36
C LYS A 308 -5.16 18.53 26.26
N CYS A 309 -5.90 17.90 25.36
CA CYS A 309 -5.45 17.34 24.11
C CYS A 309 -6.04 18.16 22.98
N PHE A 310 -5.19 18.89 22.26
CA PHE A 310 -5.53 19.74 21.14
C PHE A 310 -5.44 18.91 19.85
N LEU A 311 -6.58 18.68 19.20
CA LEU A 311 -6.68 17.97 17.93
C LEU A 311 -6.59 19.00 16.80
N ARG A 312 -5.71 18.77 15.81
CA ARG A 312 -5.40 19.78 14.80
C ARG A 312 -5.34 19.22 13.38
N LEU A 313 -5.49 20.12 12.41
CA LEU A 313 -5.23 19.86 11.01
C LEU A 313 -4.52 21.03 10.32
N SER A 314 -4.15 20.81 9.06
CA SER A 314 -3.65 21.77 8.09
C SER A 314 -4.06 21.35 6.67
N LEU A 315 -3.66 22.15 5.68
CA LEU A 315 -3.96 21.90 4.27
C LEU A 315 -3.23 20.66 3.73
N ASP A 316 -1.96 20.47 4.12
CA ASP A 316 -1.05 19.46 3.58
C ASP A 316 -0.81 18.27 4.53
N GLY A 317 -1.36 18.29 5.75
CA GLY A 317 -1.13 17.25 6.75
C GLY A 317 0.02 17.51 7.69
N SER A 318 0.81 18.56 7.46
CA SER A 318 1.97 18.95 8.26
C SER A 318 1.65 20.13 9.19
N PRO A 319 2.32 20.25 10.35
CA PRO A 319 2.17 21.41 11.22
C PRO A 319 2.49 22.72 10.49
N THR A 320 1.75 23.78 10.78
CA THR A 320 2.04 25.13 10.22
C THR A 320 3.14 25.85 11.00
N ARG A 321 3.42 25.39 12.22
CA ARG A 321 4.50 25.85 13.10
C ARG A 321 4.96 24.72 14.01
N ILE A 322 6.25 24.66 14.33
CA ILE A 322 6.80 23.72 15.32
C ILE A 322 7.59 24.53 16.35
N THR A 323 7.12 24.54 17.60
CA THR A 323 7.73 25.29 18.70
C THR A 323 8.35 24.33 19.72
N TYR A 324 9.61 24.57 20.11
CA TYR A 324 10.36 23.76 21.06
C TYR A 324 10.42 24.41 22.45
N GLY A 325 10.81 23.64 23.47
CA GLY A 325 10.96 24.13 24.84
C GLY A 325 9.63 24.36 25.55
N THR A 326 8.57 23.71 25.09
CA THR A 326 7.22 23.84 25.66
C THR A 326 6.95 22.74 26.68
N GLN A 327 6.06 22.96 27.65
CA GLN A 327 5.52 21.88 28.49
C GLN A 327 4.40 21.14 27.76
N ARG A 328 4.67 20.67 26.53
CA ARG A 328 3.71 19.98 25.67
C ARG A 328 4.38 18.85 24.92
N SER A 329 3.59 17.88 24.48
CA SER A 329 4.04 16.75 23.66
C SER A 329 3.15 16.61 22.43
N SER A 330 3.75 16.54 21.25
CA SER A 330 3.02 16.47 19.98
C SER A 330 3.24 15.18 19.23
N GLY A 331 2.34 14.83 18.32
CA GLY A 331 2.44 13.65 17.49
C GLY A 331 1.46 13.68 16.32
N TYR A 332 1.52 12.66 15.47
CA TYR A 332 0.61 12.50 14.33
C TYR A 332 -0.49 11.49 14.63
N SER A 333 -1.58 11.60 13.88
CA SER A 333 -2.63 10.59 13.80
C SER A 333 -2.11 9.31 13.16
N LEU A 334 -2.52 8.15 13.68
CA LEU A 334 -2.17 6.83 13.14
C LEU A 334 -3.19 6.32 12.10
N ARG A 335 -4.10 7.18 11.64
CA ARG A 335 -5.20 6.86 10.72
C ARG A 335 -4.78 6.30 9.35
N LEU A 336 -3.52 6.51 8.97
CA LEU A 336 -2.91 5.99 7.74
C LEU A 336 -1.92 4.83 8.02
N CYS A 337 -1.67 4.49 9.28
CA CYS A 337 -0.84 3.33 9.59
C CYS A 337 -1.55 2.06 9.17
N THR A 338 -0.81 1.13 8.60
CA THR A 338 -1.22 -0.26 8.43
C THR A 338 -1.09 -0.93 9.79
N THR A 339 -2.03 -0.65 10.71
CA THR A 339 -1.98 -1.20 12.08
C THR A 339 -1.90 -2.72 12.04
N GLY A 340 -0.86 -3.27 12.66
CA GLY A 340 -0.70 -4.71 12.90
C GLY A 340 -1.54 -5.22 14.07
N ASP A 341 -2.83 -4.84 14.15
CA ASP A 341 -3.70 -5.33 15.22
C ASP A 341 -5.03 -5.94 14.73
N SER A 342 -5.20 -7.21 15.11
CA SER A 342 -6.37 -8.10 15.22
C SER A 342 -7.39 -8.33 14.08
N SER A 343 -7.54 -7.45 13.08
CA SER A 343 -8.51 -7.67 11.98
C SER A 343 -7.92 -7.54 10.57
N VAL A 344 -6.61 -7.73 10.47
CA VAL A 344 -5.87 -7.55 9.22
C VAL A 344 -6.21 -8.69 8.26
N CYS A 345 -6.78 -8.37 7.10
CA CYS A 345 -7.05 -9.38 6.08
C CYS A 345 -7.20 -8.77 4.67
N THR A 346 -6.54 -9.34 3.66
CA THR A 346 -6.50 -8.82 2.29
C THR A 346 -7.64 -9.41 1.49
N ALA A 347 -8.49 -8.57 0.90
CA ALA A 347 -9.44 -8.97 -0.13
C ALA A 347 -8.83 -8.68 -1.52
N ARG A 348 -8.90 -9.64 -2.45
CA ARG A 348 -8.42 -9.42 -3.82
C ARG A 348 -9.26 -8.35 -4.52
N THR A 349 -8.59 -7.46 -5.25
CA THR A 349 -9.23 -6.55 -6.21
C THR A 349 -9.12 -7.15 -7.62
N ASN A 350 -10.22 -7.08 -8.38
CA ASN A 350 -10.48 -7.90 -9.57
C ASN A 350 -9.46 -7.69 -10.71
N ALA A 351 -8.46 -8.57 -10.81
CA ALA A 351 -7.68 -8.74 -12.03
C ALA A 351 -8.19 -9.95 -12.82
N ARG A 352 -8.52 -9.74 -14.10
CA ARG A 352 -9.03 -10.77 -15.01
C ARG A 352 -7.85 -11.55 -15.62
N ILE A 353 -7.70 -12.81 -15.24
CA ILE A 353 -6.82 -13.78 -15.90
C ILE A 353 -7.63 -15.10 -16.07
N VAL A 354 -7.51 -15.75 -17.23
CA VAL A 354 -8.31 -16.93 -17.62
C VAL A 354 -7.35 -18.00 -18.14
N GLY A 355 -7.48 -19.24 -17.64
CA GLY A 355 -6.51 -20.32 -17.88
C GLY A 355 -5.30 -20.19 -16.94
N GLY A 356 -4.84 -21.28 -16.34
CA GLY A 356 -3.77 -21.21 -15.34
C GLY A 356 -2.48 -20.56 -15.86
N THR A 357 -1.97 -19.55 -15.18
CA THR A 357 -0.72 -18.84 -15.55
C THR A 357 0.22 -18.70 -14.36
N ASN A 358 1.50 -18.45 -14.64
CA ASN A 358 2.45 -18.04 -13.61
C ASN A 358 1.93 -16.78 -12.91
N SER A 359 2.03 -16.74 -11.60
CA SER A 359 1.69 -15.58 -10.78
C SER A 359 2.82 -14.56 -10.77
N SER A 360 2.53 -13.36 -10.28
CA SER A 360 3.52 -12.33 -10.00
C SER A 360 3.82 -12.19 -8.51
N LEU A 361 5.03 -11.74 -8.17
CA LEU A 361 5.44 -11.54 -6.78
C LEU A 361 4.46 -10.60 -6.05
N GLY A 362 3.96 -11.04 -4.90
CA GLY A 362 2.99 -10.28 -4.09
C GLY A 362 1.58 -10.20 -4.67
N GLU A 363 1.24 -10.97 -5.70
CA GLU A 363 -0.15 -11.12 -6.16
C GLU A 363 -1.02 -11.86 -5.14
N TRP A 364 -0.44 -12.86 -4.47
CA TRP A 364 -1.10 -13.69 -3.47
C TRP A 364 -0.36 -13.64 -2.14
N PRO A 365 -0.36 -12.49 -1.44
CA PRO A 365 0.51 -12.25 -0.28
C PRO A 365 0.16 -13.12 0.94
N TRP A 366 -0.99 -13.80 0.94
CA TRP A 366 -1.34 -14.77 1.97
C TRP A 366 -0.84 -16.17 1.70
N GLN A 367 -0.45 -16.51 0.46
CA GLN A 367 0.02 -17.83 0.10
C GLN A 367 1.34 -18.13 0.82
N VAL A 368 1.42 -19.27 1.51
CA VAL A 368 2.67 -19.79 2.08
C VAL A 368 3.01 -21.16 1.53
N SER A 369 4.31 -21.46 1.50
CA SER A 369 4.84 -22.79 1.23
C SER A 369 5.20 -23.47 2.56
N LEU A 370 4.51 -24.55 2.89
CA LEU A 370 4.84 -25.44 4.00
C LEU A 370 5.85 -26.48 3.52
N GLN A 371 7.06 -26.43 4.07
CA GLN A 371 8.15 -27.34 3.72
C GLN A 371 8.56 -28.19 4.90
N VAL A 372 8.99 -29.42 4.63
CA VAL A 372 9.53 -30.32 5.62
C VAL A 372 11.01 -30.53 5.35
N LYS A 373 11.80 -30.46 6.42
CA LYS A 373 13.24 -30.73 6.42
C LYS A 373 13.51 -32.01 7.18
N LEU A 374 13.72 -33.08 6.43
CA LEU A 374 14.32 -34.32 6.92
C LEU A 374 15.72 -34.42 6.30
N ALA A 375 16.00 -35.46 5.51
CA ALA A 375 17.25 -35.56 4.73
C ALA A 375 17.39 -34.40 3.71
N ALA A 376 16.33 -34.17 2.92
CA ALA A 376 16.22 -33.04 2.01
C ALA A 376 15.09 -32.11 2.47
N GLN A 377 15.18 -30.84 2.06
CA GLN A 377 14.08 -29.90 2.24
C GLN A 377 13.14 -30.05 1.04
N ARG A 378 11.85 -30.25 1.29
CA ARG A 378 10.84 -30.34 0.22
C ARG A 378 9.58 -29.56 0.55
N HIS A 379 8.98 -28.96 -0.46
CA HIS A 379 7.61 -28.47 -0.39
C HIS A 379 6.64 -29.66 -0.23
N LEU A 380 5.68 -29.52 0.67
CA LEU A 380 4.62 -30.50 0.87
C LEU A 380 3.24 -29.91 0.62
N CYS A 381 2.97 -28.75 1.22
CA CYS A 381 1.64 -28.15 1.21
C CYS A 381 1.68 -26.65 0.99
N GLY A 382 0.57 -26.11 0.48
CA GLY A 382 0.25 -24.70 0.59
C GLY A 382 -0.38 -24.37 1.95
N GLY A 383 -0.44 -23.10 2.28
CA GLY A 383 -1.25 -22.59 3.39
C GLY A 383 -1.63 -21.14 3.14
N SER A 384 -2.51 -20.59 3.97
CA SER A 384 -2.93 -19.19 3.91
C SER A 384 -2.65 -18.47 5.22
N LEU A 385 -1.94 -17.34 5.17
CA LEU A 385 -1.86 -16.42 6.31
C LEU A 385 -3.28 -15.91 6.63
N ILE A 386 -3.73 -16.06 7.87
CA ILE A 386 -5.02 -15.53 8.34
C ILE A 386 -4.85 -14.56 9.52
N GLY A 387 -3.61 -14.36 9.96
CA GLY A 387 -3.24 -13.42 11.01
C GLY A 387 -1.73 -13.32 11.18
N HIS A 388 -1.25 -12.50 12.13
CA HIS A 388 0.19 -12.27 12.32
C HIS A 388 0.94 -13.52 12.75
N GLN A 389 0.27 -14.42 13.46
CA GLN A 389 0.85 -15.67 13.96
C GLN A 389 0.06 -16.89 13.52
N TRP A 390 -0.81 -16.77 12.51
CA TRP A 390 -1.76 -17.82 12.17
C TRP A 390 -1.72 -18.15 10.69
N VAL A 391 -1.50 -19.43 10.39
CA VAL A 391 -1.66 -20.01 9.06
C VAL A 391 -2.78 -21.03 9.11
N LEU A 392 -3.68 -20.95 8.13
CA LEU A 392 -4.72 -21.95 7.87
C LEU A 392 -4.25 -22.91 6.78
N THR A 393 -4.41 -24.21 6.99
CA THR A 393 -4.04 -25.26 6.03
C THR A 393 -4.95 -26.48 6.20
N ALA A 394 -4.76 -27.49 5.36
CA ALA A 394 -5.39 -28.80 5.48
C ALA A 394 -4.74 -29.63 6.62
N ALA A 395 -5.53 -30.47 7.27
CA ALA A 395 -5.09 -31.38 8.32
C ALA A 395 -4.21 -32.50 7.76
N HIS A 396 -4.57 -33.06 6.61
CA HIS A 396 -3.84 -34.17 5.98
C HIS A 396 -2.37 -33.86 5.67
N CYS A 397 -2.00 -32.57 5.61
CA CYS A 397 -0.60 -32.14 5.48
C CYS A 397 0.31 -32.66 6.60
N PHE A 398 -0.26 -32.97 7.77
CA PHE A 398 0.48 -33.40 8.96
C PHE A 398 0.42 -34.90 9.21
N ASP A 399 -0.19 -35.68 8.31
CA ASP A 399 -0.28 -37.13 8.43
C ASP A 399 1.13 -37.76 8.42
N GLY A 400 1.47 -38.44 9.52
CA GLY A 400 2.80 -39.03 9.73
C GLY A 400 3.92 -38.02 10.03
N LEU A 401 3.63 -36.71 10.12
CA LEU A 401 4.61 -35.65 10.38
C LEU A 401 4.10 -34.62 11.42
N PRO A 402 3.74 -35.06 12.65
CA PRO A 402 3.12 -34.18 13.64
C PRO A 402 4.09 -33.22 14.35
N SER A 403 5.40 -33.46 14.26
CA SER A 403 6.40 -32.67 14.99
C SER A 403 6.58 -31.28 14.36
N PRO A 404 6.36 -30.18 15.09
CA PRO A 404 6.56 -28.82 14.59
C PRO A 404 7.98 -28.53 14.09
N ASP A 405 9.01 -29.15 14.69
CA ASP A 405 10.42 -28.81 14.47
C ASP A 405 10.94 -29.15 13.07
N VAL A 406 10.30 -30.10 12.39
CA VAL A 406 10.69 -30.48 11.02
C VAL A 406 10.11 -29.56 9.95
N TRP A 407 9.16 -28.70 10.32
CA TRP A 407 8.46 -27.81 9.39
C TRP A 407 9.12 -26.44 9.27
N ARG A 408 9.04 -25.86 8.07
CA ARG A 408 9.48 -24.50 7.75
C ARG A 408 8.41 -23.83 6.90
N ILE A 409 8.03 -22.61 7.30
CA ILE A 409 7.01 -21.84 6.60
C ILE A 409 7.67 -20.69 5.87
N TYR A 410 7.48 -20.63 4.55
CA TYR A 410 7.98 -19.56 3.71
C TYR A 410 6.80 -18.73 3.17
N SER A 411 6.80 -17.44 3.47
CA SER A 411 5.86 -16.44 2.98
C SER A 411 6.52 -15.52 1.95
N GLY A 412 5.73 -14.88 1.07
CA GLY A 412 6.24 -13.91 0.10
C GLY A 412 7.20 -14.47 -0.95
N ILE A 413 7.12 -15.77 -1.24
CA ILE A 413 7.93 -16.46 -2.24
C ILE A 413 7.13 -16.60 -3.53
N LEU A 414 7.78 -16.39 -4.68
CA LEU A 414 7.21 -16.68 -5.99
C LEU A 414 7.74 -18.02 -6.53
N ASN A 415 9.07 -18.19 -6.60
CA ASN A 415 9.69 -19.44 -7.07
C ASN A 415 10.30 -20.21 -5.92
N LEU A 416 10.00 -21.51 -5.83
CA LEU A 416 10.61 -22.40 -4.83
C LEU A 416 12.13 -22.53 -5.03
N SER A 417 12.64 -22.28 -6.24
CA SER A 417 14.08 -22.23 -6.53
C SER A 417 14.81 -21.07 -5.85
N ASP A 418 14.09 -20.02 -5.45
CA ASP A 418 14.67 -18.85 -4.82
C ASP A 418 14.97 -19.10 -3.32
N ILE A 419 14.52 -20.24 -2.79
CA ILE A 419 14.75 -20.64 -1.39
C ILE A 419 16.13 -21.27 -1.25
N THR A 420 17.02 -20.55 -0.56
CA THR A 420 18.38 -20.97 -0.20
C THR A 420 18.49 -21.30 1.29
N LYS A 421 19.67 -21.73 1.76
CA LYS A 421 19.91 -22.02 3.19
C LYS A 421 19.81 -20.76 4.07
N GLU A 422 20.04 -19.60 3.48
CA GLU A 422 20.02 -18.28 4.12
C GLU A 422 18.64 -17.62 4.06
N THR A 423 17.68 -18.22 3.35
CA THR A 423 16.33 -17.67 3.24
C THR A 423 15.62 -17.76 4.58
N PRO A 424 15.13 -16.64 5.16
CA PRO A 424 14.42 -16.66 6.42
C PRO A 424 13.11 -17.43 6.29
N PHE A 425 12.76 -18.20 7.32
CA PHE A 425 11.51 -18.94 7.42
C PHE A 425 10.89 -18.73 8.79
N SER A 426 9.58 -18.94 8.89
CA SER A 426 8.87 -18.94 10.17
C SER A 426 8.87 -20.34 10.77
N GLN A 427 9.22 -20.42 12.06
CA GLN A 427 9.12 -21.62 12.87
C GLN A 427 7.70 -21.81 13.40
N ILE A 428 7.31 -23.07 13.59
CA ILE A 428 6.01 -23.43 14.13
C ILE A 428 6.11 -23.56 15.66
N LYS A 429 5.23 -22.87 16.38
CA LYS A 429 5.02 -23.06 17.82
C LYS A 429 4.06 -24.20 18.11
N GLU A 430 2.99 -24.30 17.33
CA GLU A 430 1.90 -25.25 17.59
C GLU A 430 1.18 -25.60 16.28
N ILE A 431 0.84 -26.89 16.14
CA ILE A 431 -0.02 -27.40 15.06
C ILE A 431 -1.32 -27.86 15.73
N ILE A 432 -2.45 -27.31 15.30
CA ILE A 432 -3.78 -27.59 15.86
C ILE A 432 -4.61 -28.22 14.75
N VAL A 433 -4.68 -29.55 14.77
CA VAL A 433 -5.55 -30.34 13.86
C VAL A 433 -6.97 -30.39 14.44
N HIS A 434 -7.99 -30.32 13.57
CA HIS A 434 -9.38 -30.45 14.01
C HIS A 434 -9.61 -31.78 14.74
N GLN A 435 -10.24 -31.74 15.92
CA GLN A 435 -10.39 -32.92 16.80
C GLN A 435 -11.16 -34.08 16.15
N ASN A 436 -12.06 -33.78 15.21
CA ASN A 436 -12.85 -34.77 14.48
C ASN A 436 -12.21 -35.20 13.14
N TYR A 437 -11.02 -34.71 12.80
CA TYR A 437 -10.32 -35.17 11.59
C TYR A 437 -9.87 -36.62 11.76
N LYS A 438 -10.11 -37.45 10.75
CA LYS A 438 -9.62 -38.82 10.68
C LYS A 438 -9.08 -39.06 9.28
N ILE A 439 -7.92 -39.72 9.19
CA ILE A 439 -7.23 -39.99 7.91
C ILE A 439 -8.12 -40.78 6.93
N SER A 440 -9.04 -41.61 7.44
CA SER A 440 -9.94 -42.44 6.63
C SER A 440 -11.24 -41.75 6.19
N GLU A 441 -11.51 -40.52 6.64
CA GLU A 441 -12.76 -39.79 6.39
C GLU A 441 -12.42 -38.40 5.79
N GLU A 442 -13.06 -37.99 4.69
CA GLU A 442 -12.76 -36.73 4.00
C GLU A 442 -13.28 -35.46 4.73
N HIS A 443 -13.83 -35.62 5.94
CA HIS A 443 -14.43 -34.54 6.70
C HIS A 443 -13.44 -33.88 7.67
N HIS A 444 -13.67 -32.59 7.95
CA HIS A 444 -12.88 -31.80 8.91
C HIS A 444 -11.38 -31.70 8.57
N ASP A 445 -11.02 -31.70 7.29
CA ASP A 445 -9.64 -31.53 6.80
C ASP A 445 -9.15 -30.08 6.95
N ILE A 446 -8.97 -29.66 8.20
CA ILE A 446 -8.59 -28.30 8.58
C ILE A 446 -7.61 -28.32 9.75
N ALA A 447 -6.55 -27.53 9.63
CA ALA A 447 -5.57 -27.33 10.68
C ALA A 447 -5.12 -25.87 10.75
N LEU A 448 -4.82 -25.43 11.98
CA LEU A 448 -4.21 -24.14 12.27
C LEU A 448 -2.77 -24.33 12.68
N ILE A 449 -1.91 -23.47 12.16
CA ILE A 449 -0.52 -23.37 12.60
C ILE A 449 -0.33 -22.06 13.33
N LYS A 450 0.20 -22.14 14.56
CA LYS A 450 0.66 -20.99 15.32
C LYS A 450 2.15 -20.77 15.07
N LEU A 451 2.52 -19.59 14.61
CA LEU A 451 3.92 -19.22 14.38
C LEU A 451 4.62 -18.89 15.71
N GLN A 452 5.91 -19.22 15.81
CA GLN A 452 6.73 -18.91 16.98
C GLN A 452 6.91 -17.40 17.20
N ALA A 453 7.06 -16.63 16.12
CA ALA A 453 7.14 -15.18 16.13
C ALA A 453 6.08 -14.58 15.18
N PRO A 454 5.53 -13.39 15.49
CA PRO A 454 4.62 -12.70 14.59
C PRO A 454 5.33 -12.26 13.30
N LEU A 455 4.60 -12.34 12.19
CA LEU A 455 5.02 -11.83 10.89
C LEU A 455 4.83 -10.32 10.83
N ASN A 456 5.85 -9.63 10.30
CA ASN A 456 5.75 -8.23 9.90
C ASN A 456 5.11 -8.14 8.52
N TYR A 457 3.96 -7.49 8.39
CA TYR A 457 3.30 -7.40 7.09
C TYR A 457 4.04 -6.51 6.11
N THR A 458 4.05 -6.94 4.85
CA THR A 458 4.62 -6.21 3.70
C THR A 458 3.71 -6.41 2.50
N GLU A 459 3.94 -5.74 1.37
CA GLU A 459 3.17 -5.99 0.13
C GLU A 459 3.26 -7.45 -0.37
N PHE A 460 4.17 -8.26 0.17
CA PHE A 460 4.41 -9.65 -0.22
C PHE A 460 3.95 -10.67 0.83
N GLN A 461 3.63 -10.23 2.06
CA GLN A 461 3.15 -11.09 3.12
C GLN A 461 2.06 -10.39 3.93
N LYS A 462 0.80 -10.73 3.66
CA LYS A 462 -0.39 -10.21 4.35
C LYS A 462 -1.44 -11.31 4.44
N PRO A 463 -2.25 -11.36 5.50
CA PRO A 463 -3.30 -12.34 5.66
C PRO A 463 -4.42 -12.19 4.62
N ILE A 464 -5.23 -13.22 4.42
CA ILE A 464 -6.52 -13.21 3.69
C ILE A 464 -7.69 -13.16 4.69
N CYS A 465 -8.83 -12.62 4.25
CA CYS A 465 -10.06 -12.58 5.06
C CYS A 465 -10.72 -13.95 5.17
N LEU A 466 -11.11 -14.30 6.39
CA LEU A 466 -12.06 -15.39 6.60
C LEU A 466 -13.47 -14.93 6.16
N PRO A 467 -14.27 -15.79 5.53
CA PRO A 467 -15.67 -15.49 5.23
C PRO A 467 -16.46 -15.17 6.51
N SER A 468 -17.39 -14.22 6.46
CA SER A 468 -18.29 -13.97 7.58
C SER A 468 -19.32 -15.09 7.70
N LYS A 469 -19.76 -15.41 8.93
CA LYS A 469 -20.87 -16.36 9.15
C LYS A 469 -22.18 -15.93 8.45
N GLY A 470 -22.36 -14.63 8.22
CA GLY A 470 -23.50 -14.09 7.49
C GLY A 470 -23.44 -14.28 5.96
N ASP A 471 -22.28 -14.64 5.41
CA ASP A 471 -22.06 -14.83 3.97
C ASP A 471 -22.25 -16.29 3.52
N ALA A 472 -22.86 -17.14 4.35
CA ALA A 472 -23.02 -18.58 4.08
C ALA A 472 -23.79 -18.87 2.78
N ASN A 473 -24.66 -17.96 2.36
CA ASN A 473 -25.47 -18.08 1.13
C ASN A 473 -24.92 -17.24 -0.04
N THR A 474 -23.76 -16.61 0.11
CA THR A 474 -23.16 -15.76 -0.92
C THR A 474 -22.53 -16.60 -2.02
N VAL A 475 -22.98 -16.42 -3.26
CA VAL A 475 -22.38 -17.08 -4.43
C VAL A 475 -21.14 -16.31 -4.88
N TYR A 476 -19.96 -16.90 -4.66
CA TYR A 476 -18.70 -16.34 -5.16
C TYR A 476 -18.49 -16.71 -6.63
N SER A 477 -18.53 -15.71 -7.52
CA SER A 477 -18.33 -15.90 -8.97
C SER A 477 -16.86 -15.76 -9.43
N ASN A 478 -15.99 -15.25 -8.57
CA ASN A 478 -14.59 -14.92 -8.87
C ASN A 478 -13.61 -15.64 -7.93
N CYS A 479 -13.59 -16.96 -8.01
CA CYS A 479 -12.73 -17.81 -7.17
C CYS A 479 -11.40 -18.14 -7.86
N TRP A 480 -10.35 -18.26 -7.05
CA TRP A 480 -8.99 -18.51 -7.51
C TRP A 480 -8.30 -19.55 -6.65
N ILE A 481 -7.53 -20.41 -7.29
CA ILE A 481 -6.68 -21.41 -6.64
C ILE A 481 -5.24 -21.04 -6.92
N THR A 482 -4.40 -21.08 -5.87
CA THR A 482 -2.99 -20.73 -5.93
C THR A 482 -2.13 -21.83 -5.33
N GLY A 483 -0.99 -22.13 -5.95
CA GLY A 483 -0.06 -23.10 -5.39
C GLY A 483 1.08 -23.49 -6.34
N TRP A 484 1.96 -24.35 -5.84
CA TRP A 484 3.10 -24.92 -6.57
C TRP A 484 2.83 -26.39 -6.99
N GLY A 485 1.54 -26.77 -7.02
CA GLY A 485 1.07 -28.11 -7.35
C GLY A 485 1.05 -28.43 -8.86
N PHE A 486 0.47 -29.57 -9.19
CA PHE A 486 0.42 -30.09 -10.56
C PHE A 486 -0.47 -29.23 -11.48
N SER A 487 0.05 -28.93 -12.67
CA SER A 487 -0.67 -28.14 -13.69
C SER A 487 -1.55 -28.99 -14.63
N LYS A 488 -1.51 -30.33 -14.51
CA LYS A 488 -2.35 -31.28 -15.26
C LYS A 488 -2.66 -32.53 -14.43
N GLU A 489 -3.90 -32.97 -14.48
CA GLU A 489 -4.44 -34.11 -13.70
C GLU A 489 -3.79 -35.46 -14.03
N LYS A 490 -3.17 -35.61 -15.23
CA LYS A 490 -2.49 -36.85 -15.69
C LYS A 490 -1.23 -36.57 -16.54
N GLY A 491 -0.41 -35.61 -16.13
CA GLY A 491 0.86 -35.27 -16.79
C GLY A 491 2.10 -35.86 -16.10
N ARG A 492 3.17 -36.13 -16.86
CA ARG A 492 4.47 -36.61 -16.37
C ARG A 492 5.00 -35.71 -15.24
N PHE A 493 5.51 -36.30 -14.15
CA PHE A 493 6.04 -35.62 -12.95
C PHE A 493 6.86 -34.36 -13.27
N ARG A 494 6.26 -33.19 -13.07
CA ARG A 494 7.01 -31.92 -13.05
C ARG A 494 6.31 -30.95 -12.10
N TRP A 495 6.89 -30.80 -10.90
CA TRP A 495 6.47 -29.79 -9.93
C TRP A 495 6.63 -28.38 -10.53
N SER A 496 5.63 -27.53 -10.33
CA SER A 496 5.72 -26.12 -10.75
C SER A 496 6.68 -25.40 -9.83
N ILE A 497 7.83 -24.96 -10.36
CA ILE A 497 8.83 -24.22 -9.59
C ILE A 497 8.32 -22.82 -9.22
N SER A 498 7.48 -22.22 -10.08
CA SER A 498 6.86 -20.91 -9.87
C SER A 498 5.42 -21.06 -9.36
N LEU A 499 4.96 -20.12 -8.53
CA LEU A 499 3.57 -20.06 -8.05
C LEU A 499 2.63 -19.89 -9.23
N GLN A 500 1.61 -20.73 -9.31
CA GLN A 500 0.59 -20.66 -10.35
C GLN A 500 -0.74 -20.18 -9.78
N THR A 501 -1.56 -19.58 -10.63
CA THR A 501 -2.94 -19.20 -10.29
C THR A 501 -3.92 -19.65 -11.37
N GLN A 502 -5.09 -20.15 -10.97
CA GLN A 502 -6.16 -20.57 -11.86
C GLN A 502 -7.51 -20.04 -11.38
N ARG A 503 -8.32 -19.53 -12.32
CA ARG A 503 -9.70 -19.06 -12.05
C ARG A 503 -10.70 -20.19 -12.23
N ASN A 504 -11.54 -20.43 -11.22
CA ASN A 504 -12.71 -21.31 -11.34
C ASN A 504 -13.98 -20.47 -11.45
N MET A 505 -14.82 -20.79 -12.44
CA MET A 505 -16.16 -20.22 -12.55
C MET A 505 -17.14 -21.19 -11.87
N ALA A 506 -17.77 -20.73 -10.78
CA ALA A 506 -18.81 -21.38 -9.98
C ALA A 506 -18.39 -22.51 -9.01
N PHE A 507 -18.59 -22.28 -7.71
CA PHE A 507 -18.94 -23.33 -6.74
C PHE A 507 -20.47 -23.27 -6.56
N GLY A 508 -21.19 -24.13 -7.28
CA GLY A 508 -22.60 -24.39 -7.00
C GLY A 508 -22.69 -25.32 -5.79
N GLY A 509 -23.19 -24.82 -4.67
CA GLY A 509 -23.42 -25.62 -3.47
C GLY A 509 -24.48 -26.68 -3.72
N HIS A 510 -24.05 -27.94 -3.84
CA HIS A 510 -24.86 -29.11 -3.55
C HIS A 510 -24.02 -30.10 -2.74
N HIS A 511 -23.81 -29.77 -1.46
CA HIS A 511 -23.69 -30.80 -0.44
C HIS A 511 -24.73 -30.45 0.64
N GLN A 512 -25.82 -31.21 0.59
CA GLN A 512 -26.83 -31.21 1.63
C GLN A 512 -26.16 -31.62 2.94
N LEU A 513 -26.27 -30.77 3.95
CA LEU A 513 -26.06 -31.13 5.35
C LEU A 513 -27.12 -32.16 5.73
N GLY A 514 -26.67 -33.39 5.97
CA GLY A 514 -27.40 -34.46 6.65
C GLY A 514 -26.53 -35.01 7.76
#